data_AF-A0A256VJH0-F1
#
_entry.id   AF-A0A256VJH0-F1
#
_cell.length_a   1.000
_cell.length_b   1.000
_cell.length_c   1.000
_cell.angle_alpha   90.00
_cell.angle_beta   90.00
_cell.angle_gamma   90.00
#
_symmetry.space_group_name_H-M   'P 1'
#
loop_
_entity.id
_entity.type
_entity.pdbx_description
1 polymer ?
#
loop_
_entity_poly.entity_id
_entity_poly.type
_entity_poly.pdbx_seq_one_letter_code
_entity_poly.pdbx_strand_id
1 'polypeptide(L)'
;MTDYLTKNDFLTHLRNLEDRYGKRLNDYGFDLDDLAESDREDYQAILGFRELVKDRRRTKINHRELIELLNTELTLKQIAKKLNCSTSKLQRTIEANPKLKSKYEGLIGKRKEMSFDNLKLRHSHQKEHIGKEILKLRMDMNLTQNEVANKVNEILGMTTCSAATVSNWERGVTMPSKKRLEVIANLCNTTVKELMGEDN
;
A
#
# COMPACT_ATOMS: atom_id res chain seq x y z
N MET A 1 41.66 -21.38 -9.77
CA MET A 1 41.13 -20.07 -9.34
C MET A 1 41.12 -19.24 -10.61
N THR A 2 40.00 -19.23 -11.34
CA THR A 2 39.89 -18.46 -12.59
C THR A 2 39.63 -17.01 -12.20
N ASP A 3 40.67 -16.19 -12.28
CA ASP A 3 40.64 -14.76 -11.97
C ASP A 3 39.90 -13.99 -13.08
N TYR A 4 38.58 -14.16 -13.16
CA TYR A 4 37.74 -13.16 -13.81
C TYR A 4 37.65 -11.97 -12.85
N LEU A 5 38.60 -11.04 -12.97
CA LEU A 5 38.74 -9.90 -12.07
C LEU A 5 37.50 -8.99 -12.05
N THR A 6 36.59 -9.08 -13.04
CA THR A 6 35.28 -8.44 -12.98
C THR A 6 34.14 -9.27 -13.59
N LYS A 7 32.90 -8.99 -13.17
CA LYS A 7 31.66 -9.58 -13.75
C LYS A 7 31.56 -9.37 -15.26
N ASN A 8 32.11 -8.26 -15.77
CA ASN A 8 32.08 -7.95 -17.20
C ASN A 8 33.04 -8.83 -17.99
N ASP A 9 34.20 -9.17 -17.41
CA ASP A 9 35.16 -10.08 -18.03
C ASP A 9 34.57 -11.49 -18.13
N PHE A 10 33.87 -11.93 -17.08
CA PHE A 10 33.14 -13.20 -17.07
C PHE A 10 32.03 -13.25 -18.14
N LEU A 11 31.22 -12.20 -18.28
CA LEU A 11 30.16 -12.14 -19.30
C LEU A 11 30.72 -12.07 -20.72
N THR A 12 31.83 -11.36 -20.92
CA THR A 12 32.53 -11.29 -22.20
C THR A 12 33.07 -12.66 -22.59
N HIS A 13 33.68 -13.36 -21.65
CA HIS A 13 34.17 -14.72 -21.86
C HIS A 13 33.02 -15.70 -22.20
N LEU A 14 31.88 -15.62 -21.52
CA LEU A 14 30.70 -16.43 -21.86
C LEU A 14 30.17 -16.16 -23.27
N ARG A 15 30.15 -14.90 -23.72
CA ARG A 15 29.72 -14.55 -25.08
C ARG A 15 30.67 -15.14 -26.13
N ASN A 16 31.98 -15.05 -25.89
CA ASN A 16 32.98 -15.66 -26.77
C ASN A 16 32.83 -17.18 -26.86
N LEU A 17 32.37 -17.83 -25.78
CA LEU A 17 32.05 -19.25 -25.77
C LEU A 17 30.79 -19.56 -26.57
N GLU A 18 29.74 -18.76 -26.45
CA GLU A 18 28.53 -18.91 -27.29
C GLU A 18 28.85 -18.81 -28.79
N ASP A 19 29.76 -17.90 -29.16
CA ASP A 19 30.24 -17.74 -30.53
C ASP A 19 31.12 -18.91 -30.98
N ARG A 20 32.01 -19.42 -30.12
CA ARG A 20 32.91 -20.55 -30.40
C ARG A 20 32.15 -21.85 -30.63
N TYR A 21 31.16 -22.14 -29.78
CA TYR A 21 30.38 -23.38 -29.85
C TYR A 21 29.13 -23.26 -30.74
N GLY A 22 28.82 -22.06 -31.25
CA GLY A 22 27.67 -21.80 -32.11
C GLY A 22 26.30 -22.07 -31.44
N LYS A 23 26.29 -22.19 -30.11
CA LYS A 23 25.11 -22.50 -29.30
C LYS A 23 25.06 -21.52 -28.13
N ARG A 24 23.87 -21.08 -27.76
CA ARG A 24 23.69 -20.30 -26.53
C ARG A 24 23.89 -21.21 -25.33
N LEU A 25 24.74 -20.81 -24.39
CA LEU A 25 25.04 -21.57 -23.17
C LEU A 25 23.83 -21.62 -22.21
N ASN A 26 22.83 -20.76 -22.45
CA ASN A 26 21.54 -20.77 -21.76
C ASN A 26 20.48 -21.68 -22.40
N ASP A 27 20.78 -22.29 -23.55
CA ASP A 27 19.87 -23.19 -24.24
C ASP A 27 19.84 -24.56 -23.55
N TYR A 28 18.65 -25.15 -23.46
CA TYR A 28 18.44 -26.43 -22.79
C TYR A 28 19.07 -27.62 -23.54
N GLY A 29 19.51 -27.41 -24.77
CA GLY A 29 20.20 -28.40 -25.62
C GLY A 29 21.73 -28.34 -25.58
N PHE A 30 22.34 -27.56 -24.67
CA PHE A 30 23.79 -27.56 -24.48
C PHE A 30 24.22 -28.75 -23.61
N ASP A 31 24.71 -29.80 -24.28
CA ASP A 31 25.18 -31.03 -23.62
C ASP A 31 26.55 -30.81 -22.98
N LEU A 32 26.77 -31.37 -21.78
CA LEU A 32 28.09 -31.33 -21.15
C LEU A 32 29.10 -32.20 -21.91
N ASP A 33 28.62 -33.14 -22.71
CA ASP A 33 29.45 -33.96 -23.58
C ASP A 33 30.07 -33.10 -24.71
N ASP A 34 29.45 -31.97 -25.08
CA ASP A 34 30.03 -30.97 -26.00
C ASP A 34 31.27 -30.25 -25.39
N LEU A 35 31.50 -30.39 -24.08
CA LEU A 35 32.64 -29.82 -23.34
C LEU A 35 33.79 -30.80 -23.12
N ALA A 36 33.66 -32.04 -23.60
CA ALA A 36 34.69 -33.07 -23.43
C ALA A 36 36.05 -32.65 -24.03
N GLU A 37 36.02 -31.80 -25.06
CA GLU A 37 37.21 -31.23 -25.73
C GLU A 37 37.47 -29.75 -25.36
N SER A 38 36.71 -29.18 -24.43
CA SER A 38 36.89 -27.78 -24.00
C SER A 38 38.14 -27.63 -23.12
N ASP A 39 38.78 -26.46 -23.19
CA ASP A 39 39.90 -26.19 -22.30
C ASP A 39 39.43 -26.08 -20.84
N ARG A 40 40.38 -26.24 -19.91
CA ARG A 40 40.08 -26.26 -18.47
C ARG A 40 39.44 -24.96 -17.99
N GLU A 41 39.69 -23.84 -18.65
CA GLU A 41 39.20 -22.52 -18.24
C GLU A 41 37.73 -22.34 -18.65
N ASP A 42 37.41 -22.70 -19.89
CA ASP A 42 36.05 -22.72 -20.45
C ASP A 42 35.12 -23.62 -19.65
N TYR A 43 35.59 -24.83 -19.30
CA TYR A 43 34.84 -25.76 -18.47
C TYR A 43 34.48 -25.16 -17.10
N GLN A 44 35.46 -24.51 -16.45
CA GLN A 44 35.25 -23.87 -15.15
C GLN A 44 34.32 -22.65 -15.26
N ALA A 45 34.42 -21.88 -16.34
CA ALA A 45 33.54 -20.74 -16.61
C ALA A 45 32.07 -21.18 -16.75
N ILE A 46 31.83 -22.25 -17.51
CA ILE A 46 30.49 -22.77 -17.77
C ILE A 46 29.89 -23.40 -16.50
N LEU A 47 30.70 -24.11 -15.70
CA LEU A 47 30.26 -24.59 -14.38
C LEU A 47 29.91 -23.42 -13.44
N GLY A 48 30.76 -22.39 -13.38
CA GLY A 48 30.50 -21.18 -12.59
C GLY A 48 29.21 -20.47 -13.02
N PHE A 49 28.95 -20.39 -14.33
CA PHE A 49 27.70 -19.85 -14.86
C PHE A 49 26.50 -20.70 -14.47
N ARG A 50 26.60 -22.03 -14.56
CA ARG A 50 25.52 -22.94 -14.16
C ARG A 50 25.19 -22.84 -12.68
N GLU A 51 26.18 -22.74 -11.80
CA GLU A 51 25.94 -22.51 -10.37
C GLU A 51 25.25 -21.16 -10.13
N LEU A 52 25.69 -20.09 -10.82
CA LEU A 52 25.06 -18.77 -10.73
C LEU A 52 23.62 -18.75 -11.26
N VAL A 53 23.30 -19.57 -12.27
CA VAL A 53 21.94 -19.73 -12.82
C VAL A 53 21.09 -20.68 -11.97
N LYS A 54 21.67 -21.73 -11.36
CA LYS A 54 20.99 -22.63 -10.41
C LYS A 54 20.50 -21.85 -9.20
N ASP A 55 21.26 -20.87 -8.72
CA ASP A 55 20.85 -20.02 -7.60
C ASP A 55 19.61 -19.15 -7.95
N ARG A 56 19.38 -18.88 -9.25
CA ARG A 56 18.14 -18.27 -9.74
C ARG A 56 17.00 -19.27 -9.93
N ARG A 57 17.27 -20.58 -9.97
CA ARG A 57 16.25 -21.63 -10.10
C ARG A 57 15.65 -21.94 -8.72
N ARG A 58 14.57 -21.19 -8.43
CA ARG A 58 13.46 -21.57 -7.56
C ARG A 58 13.83 -21.83 -6.08
N THR A 59 14.09 -20.77 -5.32
CA THR A 59 13.73 -20.77 -3.89
C THR A 59 12.24 -21.09 -3.77
N LYS A 60 11.93 -22.33 -3.40
CA LYS A 60 10.57 -22.80 -3.16
C LYS A 60 10.08 -22.07 -1.90
N ILE A 61 8.96 -21.36 -2.02
CA ILE A 61 8.39 -20.67 -0.86
C ILE A 61 7.99 -21.73 0.16
N ASN A 62 8.52 -21.62 1.38
CA ASN A 62 8.14 -22.50 2.47
C ASN A 62 6.70 -22.16 2.89
N HIS A 63 5.77 -23.08 2.65
CA HIS A 63 4.35 -22.85 2.96
C HIS A 63 4.09 -22.67 4.46
N ARG A 64 4.87 -23.32 5.33
CA ARG A 64 4.72 -23.17 6.79
C ARG A 64 5.08 -21.76 7.23
N GLU A 65 6.23 -21.28 6.78
CA GLU A 65 6.70 -19.92 7.03
C GLU A 65 5.74 -18.88 6.44
N LEU A 66 5.23 -19.11 5.23
CA LEU A 66 4.22 -18.25 4.63
C LEU A 66 2.92 -18.20 5.46
N ILE A 67 2.45 -19.34 5.97
CA ILE A 67 1.26 -19.41 6.83
C ILE A 67 1.47 -18.61 8.11
N GLU A 68 2.66 -18.67 8.72
CA GLU A 68 3.03 -17.90 9.90
C GLU A 68 3.07 -16.39 9.58
N LEU A 69 3.69 -16.00 8.47
CA LEU A 69 3.73 -14.60 8.02
C LEU A 69 2.33 -14.06 7.67
N LEU A 70 1.45 -14.89 7.11
CA LEU A 70 0.04 -14.53 6.85
C LEU A 70 -0.80 -14.42 8.12
N ASN A 71 -0.31 -14.84 9.29
CA ASN A 71 -0.97 -14.54 10.57
C ASN A 71 -0.56 -13.19 11.15
N THR A 72 0.42 -12.51 10.56
CA THR A 72 0.91 -11.22 11.04
C THR A 72 0.25 -10.04 10.31
N GLU A 73 0.45 -8.83 10.83
CA GLU A 73 -0.07 -7.59 10.24
C GLU A 73 0.76 -7.09 9.03
N LEU A 74 1.72 -7.88 8.54
CA LEU A 74 2.61 -7.50 7.43
C LEU A 74 1.90 -7.45 6.08
N THR A 75 2.10 -6.39 5.32
CA THR A 75 1.62 -6.28 3.92
C THR A 75 2.23 -7.36 3.04
N LEU A 76 1.57 -7.67 1.92
CA LEU A 76 2.09 -8.63 0.94
C LEU A 76 3.51 -8.27 0.46
N LYS A 77 3.81 -6.97 0.33
CA LYS A 77 5.14 -6.46 -0.02
C LYS A 77 6.19 -6.75 1.05
N GLN A 78 5.84 -6.58 2.33
CA GLN A 78 6.72 -6.88 3.46
C GLN A 78 6.96 -8.39 3.59
N ILE A 79 5.91 -9.21 3.39
CA ILE A 79 6.02 -10.68 3.39
C ILE A 79 6.92 -11.13 2.23
N ALA A 80 6.73 -10.59 1.03
CA ALA A 80 7.56 -10.91 -0.13
C ALA A 80 9.03 -10.58 0.11
N LYS A 81 9.32 -9.44 0.74
CA LYS A 81 10.68 -9.04 1.15
C LYS A 81 11.29 -10.03 2.15
N LYS A 82 10.51 -10.49 3.16
CA LYS A 82 10.98 -11.48 4.15
C LYS A 82 11.28 -12.84 3.53
N LEU A 83 10.45 -13.26 2.57
CA LEU A 83 10.62 -14.52 1.84
C LEU A 83 11.60 -14.43 0.67
N ASN A 84 12.31 -13.29 0.53
CA ASN A 84 13.22 -13.00 -0.57
C ASN A 84 12.64 -13.35 -1.96
N CYS A 85 11.38 -12.98 -2.19
CA CYS A 85 10.67 -13.28 -3.44
C CYS A 85 9.92 -12.05 -3.98
N SER A 86 9.54 -12.08 -5.25
CA SER A 86 8.71 -11.03 -5.82
C SER A 86 7.27 -11.12 -5.31
N THR A 87 6.60 -9.98 -5.22
CA THR A 87 5.17 -9.92 -4.85
C THR A 87 4.30 -10.74 -5.80
N SER A 88 4.60 -10.73 -7.11
CA SER A 88 3.88 -11.54 -8.10
C SER A 88 4.08 -13.04 -7.89
N LYS A 89 5.29 -13.49 -7.53
CA LYS A 89 5.56 -14.90 -7.23
C LYS A 89 4.82 -15.34 -5.97
N LEU A 90 4.81 -14.50 -4.94
CA LEU A 90 4.07 -14.73 -3.71
C LEU A 90 2.57 -14.83 -3.98
N GLN A 91 2.02 -13.88 -4.74
CA GLN A 91 0.61 -13.85 -5.12
C GLN A 91 0.18 -15.13 -5.85
N ARG A 92 0.92 -15.54 -6.89
CA ARG A 92 0.64 -16.79 -7.63
C ARG A 92 0.70 -18.01 -6.71
N THR A 93 1.63 -18.03 -5.74
CA THR A 93 1.77 -19.13 -4.79
C THR A 93 0.58 -19.22 -3.84
N ILE A 94 0.08 -18.08 -3.37
CA ILE A 94 -1.14 -18.00 -2.55
C ILE A 94 -2.35 -18.46 -3.36
N GLU A 95 -2.51 -17.97 -4.59
CA GLU A 95 -3.64 -18.29 -5.46
C GLU A 95 -3.69 -19.77 -5.87
N ALA A 96 -2.53 -20.39 -6.08
CA ALA A 96 -2.42 -21.79 -6.46
C ALA A 96 -2.79 -22.77 -5.32
N ASN A 97 -2.88 -22.31 -4.07
CA ASN A 97 -3.20 -23.15 -2.91
C ASN A 97 -4.49 -22.67 -2.21
N PRO A 98 -5.59 -23.45 -2.24
CA PRO A 98 -6.86 -23.05 -1.65
C PRO A 98 -6.79 -22.64 -0.16
N LYS A 99 -5.95 -23.32 0.63
CA LYS A 99 -5.78 -23.01 2.06
C LYS A 99 -5.07 -21.67 2.26
N LEU A 100 -4.03 -21.40 1.47
CA LEU A 100 -3.32 -20.11 1.51
C LEU A 100 -4.21 -18.97 1.02
N LYS A 101 -4.96 -19.22 -0.06
CA LYS A 101 -5.92 -18.27 -0.62
C LYS A 101 -6.97 -17.85 0.40
N SER A 102 -7.68 -18.82 1.00
CA SER A 102 -8.70 -18.54 2.02
C SER A 102 -8.14 -17.75 3.20
N LYS A 103 -6.92 -18.10 3.65
CA LYS A 103 -6.25 -17.40 4.75
C LYS A 103 -5.90 -15.95 4.40
N TYR A 104 -5.37 -15.73 3.19
CA TYR A 104 -5.02 -14.40 2.70
C TYR A 104 -6.26 -13.51 2.49
N GLU A 105 -7.34 -14.06 1.95
CA GLU A 105 -8.62 -13.36 1.80
C GLU A 105 -9.21 -12.94 3.15
N GLY A 106 -9.17 -13.82 4.16
CA GLY A 106 -9.58 -13.49 5.52
C GLY A 106 -8.76 -12.36 6.14
N LEU A 107 -7.44 -12.35 5.92
CA LEU A 107 -6.56 -11.27 6.36
C LEU A 107 -6.86 -9.94 5.64
N ILE A 108 -7.15 -9.96 4.34
CA ILE A 108 -7.59 -8.77 3.61
C ILE A 108 -8.92 -8.26 4.18
N GLY A 109 -9.87 -9.16 4.45
CA GLY A 109 -11.15 -8.84 5.08
C GLY A 109 -10.97 -8.08 6.38
N LYS A 110 -10.19 -8.66 7.31
CA LYS A 110 -9.88 -8.01 8.60
C LYS A 110 -9.21 -6.65 8.45
N ARG A 111 -8.30 -6.48 7.48
CA ARG A 111 -7.67 -5.17 7.22
C ARG A 111 -8.65 -4.15 6.69
N LYS A 112 -9.57 -4.56 5.81
CA LYS A 112 -10.62 -3.67 5.31
C LYS A 112 -11.55 -3.24 6.45
N GLU A 113 -11.92 -4.16 7.33
CA GLU A 113 -12.71 -3.87 8.53
C GLU A 113 -11.98 -2.86 9.45
N MET A 114 -10.73 -3.14 9.84
CA MET A 114 -9.93 -2.20 10.63
C MET A 114 -9.76 -0.85 9.95
N SER A 115 -9.52 -0.82 8.64
CA SER A 115 -9.42 0.42 7.87
C SER A 115 -10.73 1.20 7.88
N PHE A 116 -11.87 0.52 7.84
CA PHE A 116 -13.19 1.13 7.88
C PHE A 116 -13.53 1.65 9.28
N ASP A 117 -13.19 0.92 10.33
CA ASP A 117 -13.37 1.36 11.71
C ASP A 117 -12.47 2.55 12.04
N ASN A 118 -11.22 2.54 11.56
CA ASN A 118 -10.35 3.70 11.63
C ASN A 118 -10.92 4.91 10.86
N LEU A 119 -11.53 4.69 9.70
CA LEU A 119 -12.20 5.75 8.94
C LEU A 119 -13.41 6.32 9.69
N LYS A 120 -14.25 5.47 10.28
CA LYS A 120 -15.36 5.89 11.15
C LYS A 120 -14.86 6.70 12.34
N LEU A 121 -13.79 6.24 12.99
CA LEU A 121 -13.20 6.92 14.14
C LEU A 121 -12.70 8.32 13.75
N ARG A 122 -12.00 8.45 12.62
CA ARG A 122 -11.58 9.75 12.06
C ARG A 122 -12.77 10.66 11.80
N HIS A 123 -13.81 10.16 11.14
CA HIS A 123 -15.02 10.94 10.89
C HIS A 123 -15.73 11.36 12.19
N SER A 124 -15.72 10.51 13.22
CA SER A 124 -16.26 10.84 14.52
C SER A 124 -15.48 11.98 15.18
N HIS A 125 -14.15 11.90 15.18
CA HIS A 125 -13.30 12.98 15.70
C HIS A 125 -13.46 14.28 14.92
N GLN A 126 -13.57 14.20 13.59
CA GLN A 126 -13.79 15.37 12.74
C GLN A 126 -15.12 16.07 13.05
N LYS A 127 -16.20 15.29 13.22
CA LYS A 127 -17.51 15.82 13.64
C LYS A 127 -17.42 16.55 14.98
N GLU A 128 -16.75 15.93 15.95
CA GLU A 128 -16.58 16.49 17.28
C GLU A 128 -15.78 17.81 17.25
N HIS A 129 -14.69 17.85 16.47
CA HIS A 129 -13.88 19.05 16.30
C HIS A 129 -14.69 20.20 15.69
N ILE A 130 -15.36 19.95 14.56
CA ILE A 130 -16.20 20.96 13.88
C ILE A 130 -17.32 21.44 14.80
N GLY A 131 -17.93 20.53 15.58
CA GLY A 131 -18.94 20.89 16.57
C GLY A 131 -18.42 21.85 17.63
N LYS A 132 -17.23 21.59 18.17
CA LYS A 132 -16.57 22.47 19.14
C LYS A 132 -16.26 23.84 18.56
N GLU A 133 -15.78 23.90 17.32
CA GLU A 133 -15.52 25.18 16.65
C GLU A 133 -16.83 25.96 16.42
N ILE A 134 -17.90 25.32 15.91
CA ILE A 134 -19.20 25.98 15.74
C ILE A 134 -19.73 26.53 17.08
N LEU A 135 -19.61 25.75 18.16
CA LEU A 135 -20.02 26.18 19.50
C LEU A 135 -19.23 27.41 19.96
N LYS A 136 -17.91 27.36 19.83
CA LYS A 136 -17.02 28.46 20.19
C LYS A 136 -17.40 29.73 19.42
N LEU A 137 -17.56 29.61 18.11
CA LEU A 137 -17.94 30.71 17.22
C LEU A 137 -19.29 31.33 17.60
N ARG A 138 -20.29 30.49 17.89
CA ARG A 138 -21.59 30.97 18.35
C ARG A 138 -21.47 31.78 19.64
N MET A 139 -20.65 31.32 20.59
CA MET A 139 -20.42 32.01 21.85
C MET A 139 -19.63 33.32 21.66
N ASP A 140 -18.62 33.32 20.81
CA ASP A 140 -17.80 34.52 20.50
C ASP A 140 -18.65 35.63 19.85
N MET A 141 -19.67 35.26 19.07
CA MET A 141 -20.63 36.19 18.48
C MET A 141 -21.82 36.52 19.39
N ASN A 142 -21.88 35.93 20.60
CA ASN A 142 -22.99 36.04 21.55
C ASN A 142 -24.37 35.70 20.92
N LEU A 143 -24.41 34.66 20.10
CA LEU A 143 -25.63 34.21 19.40
C LEU A 143 -26.24 32.99 20.09
N THR A 144 -27.56 32.88 19.99
CA THR A 144 -28.32 31.66 20.28
C THR A 144 -28.24 30.68 19.11
N GLN A 145 -28.49 29.39 19.36
CA GLN A 145 -28.53 28.37 18.29
C GLN A 145 -29.60 28.70 17.24
N ASN A 146 -30.68 29.36 17.64
CA ASN A 146 -31.74 29.77 16.73
C ASN A 146 -31.29 30.90 15.80
N GLU A 147 -30.54 31.88 16.32
CA GLU A 147 -29.99 32.97 15.50
C GLU A 147 -28.95 32.48 14.51
N VAL A 148 -28.10 31.53 14.90
CA VAL A 148 -27.17 30.86 13.97
C VAL A 148 -27.95 30.14 12.86
N ALA A 149 -28.99 29.40 13.22
CA ALA A 149 -29.84 28.72 12.24
C ALA A 149 -30.50 29.70 11.27
N ASN A 150 -31.02 30.83 11.77
CA ASN A 150 -31.63 31.88 10.95
C ASN A 150 -30.63 32.53 10.00
N LYS A 151 -29.42 32.89 10.47
CA LYS A 151 -28.37 33.43 9.61
C LYS A 151 -27.99 32.47 8.49
N VAL A 152 -27.84 31.17 8.79
CA VAL A 152 -27.54 30.15 7.77
C VAL A 152 -28.67 30.02 6.76
N ASN A 153 -29.92 30.03 7.23
CA ASN A 153 -31.11 29.99 6.39
C ASN A 153 -31.22 31.20 5.47
N GLU A 154 -31.02 32.41 6.01
CA GLU A 154 -31.05 33.68 5.26
C GLU A 154 -30.00 33.69 4.15
N ILE A 155 -28.75 33.34 4.45
CA ILE A 155 -27.65 33.35 3.48
C ILE A 155 -27.88 32.32 2.37
N LEU A 156 -28.43 31.15 2.69
CA LEU A 156 -28.68 30.09 1.72
C LEU A 156 -30.04 30.21 1.01
N GLY A 157 -30.91 31.12 1.43
CA GLY A 157 -32.29 31.21 0.95
C GLY A 157 -33.10 29.95 1.26
N MET A 158 -32.91 29.35 2.45
CA MET A 158 -33.53 28.09 2.87
C MET A 158 -34.26 28.25 4.21
N THR A 159 -35.10 27.28 4.59
CA THR A 159 -35.80 27.24 5.90
C THR A 159 -35.54 25.93 6.66
N THR A 160 -34.54 25.16 6.23
CA THR A 160 -34.32 23.78 6.68
C THR A 160 -33.33 23.66 7.84
N CYS A 161 -32.69 24.76 8.25
CA CYS A 161 -31.85 24.77 9.45
C CYS A 161 -32.68 25.20 10.66
N SER A 162 -32.57 24.45 11.75
CA SER A 162 -33.24 24.76 13.03
C SER A 162 -32.23 24.80 14.17
N ALA A 163 -32.61 25.37 15.32
CA ALA A 163 -31.78 25.35 16.53
C ALA A 163 -31.36 23.93 16.93
N ALA A 164 -32.26 22.94 16.78
CA ALA A 164 -31.94 21.53 17.03
C ALA A 164 -30.88 20.98 16.06
N THR A 165 -30.89 21.45 14.80
CA THR A 165 -29.87 21.09 13.81
C THR A 165 -28.50 21.63 14.23
N VAL A 166 -28.44 22.90 14.65
CA VAL A 166 -27.20 23.53 15.15
C VAL A 166 -26.70 22.83 16.41
N SER A 167 -27.60 22.51 17.35
CA SER A 167 -27.26 21.73 18.55
C SER A 167 -26.68 20.34 18.24
N ASN A 168 -27.18 19.68 17.19
CA ASN A 168 -26.61 18.41 16.74
C ASN A 168 -25.22 18.56 16.15
N TRP A 169 -24.95 19.66 15.45
CA TRP A 169 -23.60 19.98 14.96
C TRP A 169 -22.64 20.24 16.11
N GLU A 170 -23.03 21.11 17.05
CA GLU A 170 -22.19 21.48 18.21
C GLU A 170 -21.76 20.27 19.05
N ARG A 171 -22.63 19.26 19.14
CA ARG A 171 -22.37 18.01 19.86
C ARG A 171 -21.67 16.93 19.02
N GLY A 172 -21.33 17.21 17.75
CA GLY A 172 -20.71 16.25 16.84
C GLY A 172 -21.61 15.07 16.44
N VAL A 173 -22.93 15.17 16.65
CA VAL A 173 -23.89 14.10 16.29
C VAL A 173 -24.03 14.03 14.77
N THR A 174 -24.21 15.19 14.14
CA THR A 174 -24.31 15.33 12.69
C THR A 174 -23.31 16.37 12.18
N MET A 175 -23.00 16.30 10.88
CA MET A 175 -22.19 17.31 10.21
C MET A 175 -23.08 18.29 9.46
N PRO A 176 -22.74 19.58 9.42
CA PRO A 176 -23.35 20.48 8.46
C PRO A 176 -23.01 20.00 7.03
N SER A 177 -23.91 20.25 6.08
CA SER A 177 -23.63 19.98 4.67
C SER A 177 -22.54 20.93 4.16
N LYS A 178 -21.89 20.58 3.04
CA LYS A 178 -20.82 21.40 2.44
C LYS A 178 -21.21 22.88 2.31
N LYS A 179 -22.39 23.19 1.76
CA LYS A 179 -22.90 24.57 1.62
C LYS A 179 -23.06 25.27 2.97
N ARG A 180 -23.48 24.55 4.01
CA ARG A 180 -23.64 25.10 5.36
C ARG A 180 -22.28 25.33 6.03
N LEU A 181 -21.31 24.44 5.82
CA LEU A 181 -19.92 24.64 6.27
C LEU A 181 -19.29 25.87 5.63
N GLU A 182 -19.50 26.10 4.34
CA GLU A 182 -19.02 27.30 3.64
C GLU A 182 -19.60 28.58 4.25
N VAL A 183 -20.91 28.58 4.54
CA VAL A 183 -21.57 29.72 5.19
C VAL A 183 -21.07 29.94 6.62
N ILE A 184 -20.94 28.86 7.39
CA ILE A 184 -20.40 28.94 8.75
C ILE A 184 -18.97 29.47 8.73
N ALA A 185 -18.11 28.95 7.85
CA ALA A 185 -16.73 29.43 7.69
C ALA A 185 -16.69 30.93 7.35
N ASN A 186 -17.55 31.38 6.42
CA ASN A 186 -17.67 32.79 6.07
C ASN A 186 -18.17 33.67 7.23
N LEU A 187 -19.17 33.20 8.00
CA LEU A 187 -19.65 33.90 9.21
C LEU A 187 -18.53 34.07 10.24
N CYS A 188 -17.51 33.22 10.17
CA CYS A 188 -16.42 33.13 11.12
C CYS A 188 -15.10 33.69 10.58
N ASN A 189 -15.10 34.31 9.38
CA ASN A 189 -13.90 34.81 8.70
C ASN A 189 -12.76 33.79 8.64
N THR A 190 -13.10 32.51 8.47
CA THR A 190 -12.16 31.38 8.38
C THR A 190 -12.43 30.60 7.09
N THR A 191 -11.54 29.67 6.73
CA THR A 191 -11.79 28.76 5.62
C THR A 191 -12.47 27.47 6.09
N VAL A 192 -13.12 26.76 5.17
CA VAL A 192 -13.68 25.43 5.47
C VAL A 192 -12.58 24.45 5.91
N LYS A 193 -11.35 24.59 5.40
CA LYS A 193 -10.23 23.73 5.77
C LYS A 193 -9.77 23.96 7.21
N GLU A 194 -9.63 25.23 7.59
CA GLU A 194 -9.31 25.63 8.97
C GLU A 194 -10.38 25.11 9.94
N LEU A 195 -11.67 25.28 9.60
CA LEU A 195 -12.80 24.77 10.38
C LEU A 195 -12.81 23.24 10.50
N MET A 196 -12.32 22.54 9.47
CA MET A 196 -12.23 21.07 9.45
C MET A 196 -10.93 20.54 10.08
N GLY A 197 -10.00 21.42 10.49
CA GLY A 197 -8.71 21.06 11.05
C GLY A 197 -7.74 20.44 10.02
N GLU A 198 -7.89 20.76 8.73
CA GLU A 198 -7.10 20.17 7.64
C GLU A 198 -5.80 20.94 7.32
N ASP A 199 -5.54 22.08 7.98
CA ASP A 199 -4.37 22.96 7.71
C ASP A 199 -3.17 22.74 8.67
N ASN A 200 -3.02 21.55 9.27
CA ASN A 200 -1.81 21.15 10.01
C ASN A 200 -1.10 19.95 9.37
#